data_AF-A0A0C1TW64-F1
#
_entry.id   AF-A0A0C1TW64-F1
#
_cell.length_a   1.000
_cell.length_b   1.000
_cell.length_c   1.000
_cell.angle_alpha   90.00
_cell.angle_beta   90.00
_cell.angle_gamma   90.00
#
_symmetry.space_group_name_H-M   'P 1'
#
loop_
_entity.id
_entity.type
_entity.pdbx_description
1 polymer ?
#
loop_
_entity_poly.entity_id
_entity_poly.type
_entity_poly.pdbx_seq_one_letter_code
_entity_poly.pdbx_strand_id
1 'polypeptide(L)'
;MAMIVVDPITRIEGHLRIQAEVNGGRITDAWSSCTMFRGIEKILKGRDPRDAWYFTQRFCGVCTTVHSIASIRAVENALNVKIPLNAELIRNLIIGSQVVQDHVIHFYHLHALDWVDVVSALKADPSKTAALAASISDWPLNSPTYFTSIQNRLAAFVNKGRLGPFGNAYWGHPAYKLPPEANLMATAHYLEALDWQREIIKIHAILGSKNPHPQTFLVGGMAVPVDPNSQNALNADKIAEIGQLLKKIRAFVEKVYIPDLLAVASFYPEWAGIGGGVGNYLSYGEYPLDNSGKPEKLWLPPGIILNRDLSRVYPIDQRKITESVAHSWYEGEAAGVHPYDETTEARYTGPAPPYEMLDTSGKYSWSKSPRYDGRPMETGPLAAILVAYAAGHPGAKGAVDMVLGKLGAGPDALFSTLGRTAARGIETLLVARELSTWLDMLVANIAGGDLTIHNGEKWDPATWPREAAGYGWHNAPRGALGHWVRIKDQKIENYQAVVPSTWNASPRDEKGQQGPYEAALVGTPLADPGRPLEILRTIHSFDPCLACAVHVVDPQGGELVSVKVL
;
A
#
# COMPACT_ATOMS: atom_id res chain seq x y z
N MET A 1 -8.88 34.16 2.13
CA MET A 1 -8.74 32.69 2.07
C MET A 1 -7.70 32.42 1.00
N ALA A 2 -6.65 31.68 1.33
CA ALA A 2 -5.54 31.40 0.41
C ALA A 2 -5.67 29.98 -0.14
N MET A 3 -5.38 29.79 -1.42
CA MET A 3 -5.35 28.47 -2.03
C MET A 3 -3.90 27.99 -2.13
N ILE A 4 -3.64 26.78 -1.64
CA ILE A 4 -2.36 26.09 -1.80
C ILE A 4 -2.54 24.99 -2.84
N VAL A 5 -1.55 24.86 -3.72
CA VAL A 5 -1.44 23.78 -4.68
C VAL A 5 -0.15 23.03 -4.41
N VAL A 6 -0.24 21.71 -4.31
CA VAL A 6 0.92 20.82 -4.26
C VAL A 6 0.82 19.87 -5.46
N ASP A 7 1.60 20.18 -6.48
CA ASP A 7 1.66 19.45 -7.75
C ASP A 7 3.07 19.60 -8.34
N PRO A 8 3.87 18.53 -8.40
CA PRO A 8 3.53 17.17 -8.02
C PRO A 8 3.55 16.94 -6.50
N ILE A 9 2.70 16.04 -6.00
CA ILE A 9 3.01 15.30 -4.76
C ILE A 9 4.13 14.30 -5.11
N THR A 10 5.28 14.45 -4.45
CA THR A 10 6.44 13.55 -4.64
C THR A 10 6.48 12.48 -3.56
N ARG A 11 7.40 11.49 -3.66
CA ARG A 11 7.50 10.35 -2.71
C ARG A 11 6.21 9.54 -2.59
N ILE A 12 5.49 9.44 -3.70
CA ILE A 12 4.38 8.53 -3.90
C ILE A 12 4.61 7.74 -5.18
N GLU A 13 3.79 6.74 -5.43
CA GLU A 13 3.71 6.14 -6.76
C GLU A 13 2.61 6.84 -7.57
N GLY A 14 2.92 7.19 -8.82
CA GLY A 14 1.97 7.83 -9.74
C GLY A 14 1.92 9.36 -9.61
N HIS A 15 0.80 9.94 -10.06
CA HIS A 15 0.65 11.40 -10.20
C HIS A 15 -0.56 11.90 -9.43
N LEU A 16 -0.29 12.73 -8.43
CA LEU A 16 -1.29 13.30 -7.55
C LEU A 16 -1.08 14.80 -7.42
N ARG A 17 -2.20 15.51 -7.46
CA ARG A 17 -2.31 16.91 -7.15
C ARG A 17 -3.22 17.07 -5.94
N ILE A 18 -2.77 17.87 -4.97
CA ILE A 18 -3.61 18.35 -3.87
C ILE A 18 -3.81 19.84 -4.02
N GLN A 19 -5.06 20.27 -3.91
CA GLN A 19 -5.44 21.68 -3.82
C GLN A 19 -6.13 21.88 -2.47
N ALA A 20 -5.73 22.86 -1.67
CA ALA A 20 -6.24 23.07 -0.32
C ALA A 20 -6.56 24.54 -0.07
N GLU A 21 -7.72 24.79 0.52
CA GLU A 21 -8.11 26.12 1.00
C GLU A 21 -7.61 26.32 2.44
N VAL A 22 -6.99 27.46 2.70
CA VAL A 22 -6.41 27.81 3.99
C VAL A 22 -7.02 29.09 4.54
N ASN A 23 -7.47 29.00 5.78
CA ASN A 23 -7.99 30.11 6.56
C ASN A 23 -7.46 30.03 8.00
N GLY A 24 -6.98 31.17 8.55
CA GLY A 24 -6.44 31.22 9.90
C GLY A 24 -5.28 30.24 10.17
N GLY A 25 -4.47 29.94 9.15
CA GLY A 25 -3.35 28.98 9.25
C GLY A 25 -3.77 27.51 9.31
N ARG A 26 -5.03 27.19 9.00
CA ARG A 26 -5.55 25.81 8.94
C ARG A 26 -6.22 25.53 7.60
N ILE A 27 -6.15 24.28 7.17
CA ILE A 27 -6.90 23.82 6.00
C ILE A 27 -8.38 23.77 6.34
N THR A 28 -9.22 24.47 5.56
CA THR A 28 -10.68 24.46 5.71
C THR A 28 -11.38 23.59 4.68
N ASP A 29 -10.76 23.40 3.51
CA ASP A 29 -11.23 22.46 2.49
C ASP A 29 -10.05 21.91 1.67
N ALA A 30 -10.22 20.76 1.05
CA ALA A 30 -9.20 20.12 0.23
C ALA A 30 -9.81 19.29 -0.91
N TRP A 31 -9.05 19.16 -2.00
CA TRP A 31 -9.41 18.41 -3.19
C TRP A 31 -8.27 17.51 -3.63
N SER A 32 -8.58 16.24 -3.88
CA SER A 32 -7.63 15.23 -4.35
C SER A 32 -7.83 14.93 -5.83
N SER A 33 -6.82 15.19 -6.64
CA SER A 33 -6.85 14.98 -8.08
C SER A 33 -5.80 13.98 -8.51
N CYS A 34 -6.23 12.81 -8.98
CA CYS A 34 -5.37 11.92 -9.76
C CYS A 34 -5.20 12.54 -11.15
N THR A 35 -3.97 12.83 -11.57
CA THR A 35 -3.67 13.57 -12.80
C THR A 35 -3.29 12.67 -13.98
N MET A 36 -3.58 11.37 -13.91
CA MET A 36 -3.25 10.42 -14.99
C MET A 36 -4.26 9.27 -15.13
N PHE A 37 -4.37 8.74 -16.35
CA PHE A 37 -5.20 7.60 -16.72
C PHE A 37 -4.55 6.75 -17.84
N ARG A 38 -4.84 5.43 -17.85
CA ARG A 38 -4.40 4.48 -18.91
C ARG A 38 -5.50 3.63 -19.54
N GLY A 39 -6.55 3.31 -18.78
CA GLY A 39 -7.67 2.49 -19.28
C GLY A 39 -7.38 1.01 -19.46
N ILE A 40 -6.66 0.35 -18.52
CA ILE A 40 -6.38 -1.10 -18.64
C ILE A 40 -7.66 -1.95 -18.64
N GLU A 41 -8.71 -1.51 -17.95
CA GLU A 41 -10.03 -2.16 -17.98
C GLU A 41 -10.57 -2.32 -19.41
N LYS A 42 -10.37 -1.30 -20.27
CA LYS A 42 -10.71 -1.38 -21.70
C LYS A 42 -9.80 -2.35 -22.45
N ILE A 43 -8.50 -2.35 -22.13
CA ILE A 43 -7.51 -3.24 -22.77
C ILE A 43 -7.86 -4.72 -22.54
N LEU A 44 -8.50 -5.07 -21.41
CA LEU A 44 -8.85 -6.45 -21.06
C LEU A 44 -10.06 -7.00 -21.82
N LYS A 45 -10.95 -6.16 -22.37
CA LYS A 45 -12.13 -6.62 -23.12
C LYS A 45 -11.71 -7.48 -24.31
N GLY A 46 -12.36 -8.63 -24.48
CA GLY A 46 -12.09 -9.60 -25.54
C GLY A 46 -10.86 -10.48 -25.33
N ARG A 47 -10.11 -10.33 -24.24
CA ARG A 47 -8.96 -11.20 -23.93
C ARG A 47 -9.38 -12.51 -23.29
N ASP A 48 -8.46 -13.46 -23.24
CA ASP A 48 -8.61 -14.70 -22.48
C ASP A 48 -8.55 -14.39 -20.97
N PRO A 49 -9.53 -14.83 -20.17
CA PRO A 49 -9.52 -14.67 -18.71
C PRO A 49 -8.23 -15.18 -18.03
N ARG A 50 -7.58 -16.21 -18.57
CA ARG A 50 -6.32 -16.77 -18.02
C ARG A 50 -5.15 -15.79 -18.12
N ASP A 51 -5.18 -14.88 -19.08
CA ASP A 51 -4.12 -13.89 -19.30
C ASP A 51 -4.35 -12.60 -18.50
N ALA A 52 -5.54 -12.39 -17.92
CA ALA A 52 -5.92 -11.13 -17.28
C ALA A 52 -4.90 -10.70 -16.22
N TRP A 53 -4.44 -11.64 -15.39
CA TRP A 53 -3.50 -11.36 -14.30
C TRP A 53 -2.17 -10.80 -14.79
N TYR A 54 -1.75 -11.16 -16.01
CA TYR A 54 -0.51 -10.67 -16.61
C TYR A 54 -0.62 -9.18 -16.94
N PHE A 55 -1.75 -8.77 -17.51
CA PHE A 55 -2.02 -7.35 -17.81
C PHE A 55 -2.26 -6.56 -16.53
N THR A 56 -3.07 -7.08 -15.63
CA THR A 56 -3.41 -6.34 -14.40
C THR A 56 -2.22 -6.18 -13.48
N GLN A 57 -1.24 -7.09 -13.50
CA GLN A 57 0.01 -6.92 -12.76
C GLN A 57 0.73 -5.60 -13.09
N ARG A 58 0.54 -5.07 -14.31
CA ARG A 58 1.16 -3.82 -14.77
C ARG A 58 0.33 -2.59 -14.38
N PHE A 59 -0.73 -2.75 -13.60
CA PHE A 59 -1.36 -1.62 -12.94
C PHE A 59 -0.31 -0.90 -12.09
N CYS A 60 0.53 -1.60 -11.33
CA CYS A 60 1.58 -0.96 -10.54
C CYS A 60 2.80 -1.85 -10.31
N GLY A 61 3.99 -1.25 -10.35
CA GLY A 61 5.27 -1.92 -10.05
C GLY A 61 5.68 -1.87 -8.58
N VAL A 62 5.14 -0.95 -7.78
CA VAL A 62 5.42 -0.82 -6.34
C VAL A 62 4.67 -1.90 -5.56
N CYS A 63 3.33 -1.86 -5.57
CA CYS A 63 2.50 -2.95 -5.05
C CYS A 63 2.43 -4.10 -6.06
N THR A 64 3.58 -4.55 -6.57
CA THR A 64 3.64 -5.71 -7.46
C THR A 64 2.96 -6.92 -6.81
N THR A 65 2.49 -7.87 -7.61
CA THR A 65 1.71 -9.07 -7.23
C THR A 65 0.22 -8.86 -6.96
N VAL A 66 -0.16 -7.74 -6.34
CA VAL A 66 -1.51 -7.56 -5.75
C VAL A 66 -2.63 -7.70 -6.77
N HIS A 67 -2.45 -7.10 -7.95
CA HIS A 67 -3.41 -7.15 -9.04
C HIS A 67 -3.42 -8.49 -9.78
N SER A 68 -2.33 -9.26 -9.73
CA SER A 68 -2.32 -10.62 -10.24
C SER A 68 -3.17 -11.52 -9.35
N ILE A 69 -3.02 -11.39 -8.03
CA ILE A 69 -3.81 -12.14 -7.03
C ILE A 69 -5.29 -11.82 -7.14
N ALA A 70 -5.66 -10.54 -7.14
CA ALA A 70 -7.06 -10.16 -7.31
C ALA A 70 -7.61 -10.66 -8.66
N SER A 71 -6.82 -10.59 -9.74
CA SER A 71 -7.27 -11.08 -11.04
C SER A 71 -7.46 -12.60 -11.10
N ILE A 72 -6.49 -13.40 -10.62
CA ILE A 72 -6.64 -14.86 -10.64
C ILE A 72 -7.80 -15.29 -9.75
N ARG A 73 -7.95 -14.68 -8.56
CA ARG A 73 -9.10 -14.95 -7.68
C ARG A 73 -10.42 -14.60 -8.33
N ALA A 74 -10.50 -13.50 -9.10
CA ALA A 74 -11.73 -13.14 -9.80
C ALA A 74 -12.14 -14.19 -10.84
N VAL A 75 -11.18 -14.72 -11.59
CA VAL A 75 -11.43 -15.77 -12.60
C VAL A 75 -11.70 -17.13 -11.94
N GLU A 76 -10.94 -17.48 -10.90
CA GLU A 76 -11.15 -18.70 -10.10
C GLU A 76 -12.53 -18.71 -9.45
N ASN A 77 -12.98 -17.55 -8.94
CA ASN A 77 -14.31 -17.37 -8.41
C ASN A 77 -15.39 -17.53 -9.50
N ALA A 78 -15.20 -16.90 -10.66
CA ALA A 78 -16.13 -17.00 -11.78
C ALA A 78 -16.32 -18.45 -12.27
N LEU A 79 -15.23 -19.23 -12.27
CA LEU A 79 -15.20 -20.61 -12.76
C LEU A 79 -15.35 -21.67 -11.65
N ASN A 80 -15.52 -21.24 -10.39
CA ASN A 80 -15.61 -22.08 -9.20
C ASN A 80 -14.45 -23.09 -9.07
N VAL A 81 -13.21 -22.60 -9.26
CA VAL A 81 -11.99 -23.42 -9.19
C VAL A 81 -11.54 -23.58 -7.74
N LYS A 82 -11.28 -24.84 -7.34
CA LYS A 82 -10.64 -25.14 -6.04
C LYS A 82 -9.14 -25.07 -6.15
N ILE A 83 -8.49 -24.34 -5.25
CA ILE A 83 -7.05 -24.08 -5.32
C ILE A 83 -6.30 -25.04 -4.39
N PRO A 84 -5.26 -25.75 -4.85
CA PRO A 84 -4.46 -26.59 -3.96
C PRO A 84 -3.88 -25.80 -2.79
N LEU A 85 -3.84 -26.39 -1.60
CA LEU A 85 -3.39 -25.70 -0.38
C LEU A 85 -1.94 -25.20 -0.51
N ASN A 86 -1.05 -25.97 -1.13
CA ASN A 86 0.33 -25.54 -1.36
C ASN A 86 0.39 -24.28 -2.24
N ALA A 87 -0.54 -24.13 -3.20
CA ALA A 87 -0.58 -22.95 -4.06
C ALA A 87 -1.04 -21.72 -3.27
N GLU A 88 -2.04 -21.85 -2.40
CA GLU A 88 -2.46 -20.79 -1.48
C GLU A 88 -1.33 -20.41 -0.50
N LEU A 89 -0.61 -21.38 0.06
CA LEU A 89 0.53 -21.09 0.95
C LEU A 89 1.67 -20.37 0.22
N ILE A 90 1.99 -20.76 -1.02
CA ILE A 90 2.96 -20.03 -1.85
C ILE A 90 2.45 -18.61 -2.15
N ARG A 91 1.17 -18.42 -2.48
CA ARG A 91 0.56 -17.10 -2.65
C ARG A 91 0.71 -16.27 -1.38
N ASN A 92 0.43 -16.83 -0.20
CA ASN A 92 0.58 -16.18 1.11
C ASN A 92 2.03 -15.76 1.38
N LEU A 93 3.02 -16.61 1.08
CA LEU A 93 4.45 -16.27 1.21
C LEU A 93 4.85 -15.13 0.27
N ILE A 94 4.35 -15.12 -0.97
CA ILE A 94 4.61 -14.04 -1.93
C ILE A 94 3.97 -12.72 -1.47
N ILE A 95 2.67 -12.71 -1.20
CA ILE A 95 1.96 -11.47 -0.82
C ILE A 95 2.37 -10.99 0.58
N GLY A 96 2.69 -11.89 1.50
CA GLY A 96 3.18 -11.55 2.84
C GLY A 96 4.56 -10.90 2.79
N SER A 97 5.49 -11.46 2.01
CA SER A 97 6.81 -10.84 1.83
C SER A 97 6.72 -9.52 1.06
N GLN A 98 5.78 -9.37 0.12
CA GLN A 98 5.48 -8.09 -0.54
C GLN A 98 5.00 -7.03 0.46
N VAL A 99 4.00 -7.34 1.30
CA VAL A 99 3.47 -6.39 2.29
C VAL A 99 4.56 -5.90 3.23
N VAL A 100 5.42 -6.80 3.69
CA VAL A 100 6.54 -6.43 4.56
C VAL A 100 7.57 -5.55 3.84
N GLN A 101 7.93 -5.88 2.60
CA GLN A 101 8.84 -5.05 1.80
C GLN A 101 8.26 -3.66 1.50
N ASP A 102 7.02 -3.59 1.01
CA ASP A 102 6.32 -2.36 0.61
C ASP A 102 6.20 -1.42 1.82
N HIS A 103 5.77 -1.92 2.97
CA HIS A 103 5.62 -1.12 4.19
C HIS A 103 6.94 -0.56 4.72
N VAL A 104 8.02 -1.35 4.68
CA VAL A 104 9.35 -0.88 5.09
C VAL A 104 9.88 0.17 4.11
N ILE A 105 9.74 -0.05 2.79
CA ILE A 105 10.10 0.94 1.77
C ILE A 105 9.30 2.22 1.95
N HIS A 106 7.98 2.11 2.17
CA HIS A 106 7.12 3.26 2.41
C HIS A 106 7.58 4.05 3.63
N PHE A 107 7.76 3.38 4.77
CA PHE A 107 8.15 4.06 6.01
C PHE A 107 9.45 4.83 5.84
N TYR A 108 10.51 4.19 5.34
CA TYR A 108 11.82 4.84 5.23
C TYR A 108 11.93 5.75 4.01
N HIS A 109 11.66 5.23 2.82
CA HIS A 109 12.02 5.90 1.55
C HIS A 109 10.97 6.88 1.07
N LEU A 110 9.71 6.73 1.48
CA LEU A 110 8.62 7.60 1.07
C LEU A 110 8.20 8.56 2.20
N HIS A 111 8.06 8.05 3.42
CA HIS A 111 7.40 8.79 4.50
C HIS A 111 8.37 9.40 5.52
N ALA A 112 9.49 8.75 5.85
CA ALA A 112 10.36 9.19 6.95
C ALA A 112 10.90 10.61 6.74
N LEU A 113 11.14 11.04 5.51
CA LEU A 113 11.62 12.39 5.22
C LEU A 113 10.61 13.49 5.56
N ASP A 114 9.35 13.15 5.88
CA ASP A 114 8.40 14.11 6.45
C ASP A 114 8.65 14.38 7.94
N TRP A 115 9.35 13.47 8.62
CA TRP A 115 9.52 13.42 10.08
C TRP A 115 10.99 13.53 10.50
N VAL A 116 11.91 13.17 9.61
CA VAL A 116 13.35 13.13 9.83
C VAL A 116 14.01 14.25 9.03
N ASP A 117 14.69 15.16 9.72
CA ASP A 117 15.52 16.19 9.09
C ASP A 117 16.92 15.64 8.85
N VAL A 118 17.18 15.19 7.62
CA VAL A 118 18.46 14.60 7.23
C VAL A 118 19.61 15.59 7.37
N VAL A 119 19.39 16.89 7.09
CA VAL A 119 20.47 17.89 7.24
C VAL A 119 20.80 18.11 8.72
N SER A 120 19.81 18.03 9.61
CA SER A 120 20.05 18.11 11.05
C SER A 120 20.91 16.96 11.58
N ALA A 121 20.96 15.80 10.91
CA ALA A 121 21.82 14.68 11.31
C ALA A 121 23.33 15.01 11.28
N LEU A 122 23.73 16.02 10.49
CA LEU A 122 25.12 16.51 10.46
C LEU A 122 25.57 17.16 11.77
N LYS A 123 24.63 17.54 12.64
CA LYS A 123 24.89 18.16 13.94
C LYS A 123 24.92 17.15 15.09
N ALA A 124 24.66 15.87 14.81
CA ALA A 124 24.55 14.83 15.82
C ALA A 124 25.90 14.48 16.43
N ASP A 125 25.90 14.13 17.72
CA ASP A 125 27.01 13.41 18.35
C ASP A 125 26.87 11.89 18.05
N PRO A 126 27.82 11.27 17.32
CA PRO A 126 27.74 9.85 17.00
C PRO A 126 27.71 8.92 18.22
N SER A 127 28.35 9.32 19.33
CA SER A 127 28.34 8.52 20.56
C SER A 127 26.99 8.55 21.26
N LYS A 128 26.32 9.71 21.25
CA LYS A 128 24.94 9.83 21.77
C LYS A 128 23.94 9.13 20.86
N THR A 129 24.15 9.19 19.54
CA THR A 129 23.35 8.44 18.56
C THR A 129 23.46 6.94 18.81
N ALA A 130 24.68 6.43 19.04
CA ALA A 130 24.92 5.04 19.41
C ALA A 130 24.20 4.65 20.71
N ALA A 131 24.29 5.48 21.75
CA ALA A 131 23.58 5.24 23.01
C ALA A 131 22.06 5.23 22.83
N LEU A 132 21.51 6.15 22.03
CA LEU A 132 20.08 6.17 21.69
C LEU A 132 19.65 4.88 20.98
N ALA A 133 20.36 4.49 19.91
CA ALA A 133 20.05 3.28 19.15
C ALA A 133 20.10 2.02 20.04
N ALA A 134 21.12 1.89 20.88
CA ALA A 134 21.26 0.79 21.84
C ALA A 134 20.17 0.79 22.93
N SER A 135 19.60 1.96 23.26
CA SER A 135 18.52 2.05 24.27
C SER A 135 17.16 1.54 23.78
N ILE A 136 16.94 1.54 22.46
CA ILE A 136 15.66 1.14 21.86
C ILE A 136 15.71 -0.23 21.20
N SER A 137 16.91 -0.74 20.89
CA SER A 137 17.07 -1.99 20.16
C SER A 137 18.45 -2.64 20.38
N ASP A 138 18.50 -3.96 20.28
CA ASP A 138 19.72 -4.76 20.23
C ASP A 138 20.25 -4.97 18.79
N TRP A 139 19.84 -4.13 17.83
CA TRP A 139 20.35 -4.14 16.46
C TRP A 139 21.88 -3.88 16.44
N PRO A 140 22.68 -4.73 15.77
CA PRO A 140 24.14 -4.71 15.92
C PRO A 140 24.84 -3.51 15.27
N LEU A 141 24.22 -2.84 14.31
CA LEU A 141 24.80 -1.67 13.64
C LEU A 141 24.50 -0.38 14.41
N ASN A 142 24.97 -0.30 15.66
CA ASN A 142 24.67 0.81 16.56
C ASN A 142 25.91 1.44 17.23
N SER A 143 27.11 1.25 16.69
CA SER A 143 28.35 1.77 17.30
C SER A 143 28.62 3.25 16.98
N PRO A 144 29.38 3.98 17.83
CA PRO A 144 29.80 5.36 17.52
C PRO A 144 30.59 5.46 16.21
N THR A 145 31.44 4.48 15.93
CA THR A 145 32.21 4.38 14.68
C THR A 145 31.29 4.25 13.47
N TYR A 146 30.25 3.42 13.57
CA TYR A 146 29.26 3.26 12.50
C TYR A 146 28.54 4.59 12.22
N PHE A 147 27.98 5.24 13.24
CA PHE A 147 27.28 6.51 13.05
C PHE A 147 28.19 7.64 12.57
N THR A 148 29.47 7.66 12.98
CA THR A 148 30.48 8.58 12.43
C THR A 148 30.66 8.35 10.94
N SER A 149 30.70 7.09 10.48
CA SER A 149 30.83 6.77 9.06
C SER A 149 29.61 7.22 8.23
N ILE A 150 28.39 7.05 8.77
CA ILE A 150 27.15 7.52 8.14
C ILE A 150 27.13 9.04 8.05
N GLN A 151 27.47 9.73 9.15
CA GLN A 151 27.52 11.18 9.20
C GLN A 151 28.54 11.75 8.22
N ASN A 152 29.73 11.16 8.13
CA ASN A 152 30.76 11.57 7.16
C ASN A 152 30.30 11.36 5.71
N ARG A 153 29.65 10.23 5.42
CA ARG A 153 29.08 9.96 4.08
C ARG A 153 28.01 10.99 3.72
N LEU A 154 27.14 11.33 4.67
CA LEU A 154 26.13 12.35 4.49
C LEU A 154 26.75 13.74 4.30
N ALA A 155 27.75 14.11 5.11
CA ALA A 155 28.45 15.39 4.98
C ALA A 155 29.09 15.53 3.60
N ALA A 156 29.75 14.48 3.11
CA ALA A 156 30.32 14.45 1.77
C ALA A 156 29.27 14.57 0.67
N PHE A 157 28.05 14.09 0.89
CA PHE A 157 26.94 14.21 -0.05
C PHE A 157 26.35 15.64 -0.04
N VAL A 158 26.07 16.19 1.13
CA VAL A 158 25.53 17.55 1.31
C VAL A 158 26.51 18.61 0.79
N ASN A 159 27.80 18.47 1.08
CA ASN A 159 28.84 19.42 0.68
C ASN A 159 29.06 19.50 -0.85
N LYS A 160 28.58 18.52 -1.62
CA LYS A 160 28.59 18.59 -3.10
C LYS A 160 27.57 19.57 -3.67
N GLY A 161 26.66 20.11 -2.85
CA GLY A 161 25.62 21.05 -3.26
C GLY A 161 24.52 20.44 -4.14
N ARG A 162 24.57 19.13 -4.41
CA ARG A 162 23.56 18.38 -5.18
C ARG A 162 22.93 17.33 -4.29
N LEU A 163 21.84 17.70 -3.62
CA LEU A 163 21.14 16.84 -2.66
C LEU A 163 20.38 15.67 -3.31
N GLY A 164 20.31 15.59 -4.64
CA GLY A 164 19.67 14.49 -5.36
C GLY A 164 18.27 14.18 -4.79
N PRO A 165 17.98 12.93 -4.35
CA PRO A 165 16.68 12.58 -3.78
C PRO A 165 16.35 13.34 -2.48
N PHE A 166 17.34 13.86 -1.75
CA PHE A 166 17.14 14.71 -0.58
C PHE A 166 16.86 16.18 -0.95
N GLY A 167 16.85 16.55 -2.23
CA GLY A 167 16.53 17.92 -2.65
C GLY A 167 15.06 18.30 -2.50
N ASN A 168 14.15 17.31 -2.42
CA ASN A 168 12.70 17.50 -2.50
C ASN A 168 12.00 17.52 -1.13
N ALA A 169 12.72 17.82 -0.05
CA ALA A 169 12.18 17.89 1.31
C ALA A 169 12.53 19.22 1.99
N TYR A 170 11.85 19.53 3.10
CA TYR A 170 11.81 20.87 3.68
C TYR A 170 12.78 21.06 4.85
N TRP A 171 14.05 20.73 4.70
CA TRP A 171 15.04 20.78 5.79
C TRP A 171 15.02 22.10 6.59
N GLY A 172 15.10 22.00 7.92
CA GLY A 172 14.99 23.15 8.83
C GLY A 172 13.57 23.69 9.02
N HIS A 173 12.55 23.05 8.45
CA HIS A 173 11.15 23.43 8.69
C HIS A 173 10.79 23.30 10.18
N PRO A 174 10.06 24.27 10.78
CA PRO A 174 9.75 24.28 12.21
C PRO A 174 8.91 23.08 12.69
N ALA A 175 8.25 22.37 11.78
CA ALA A 175 7.50 21.17 12.12
C ALA A 175 8.37 19.90 12.29
N TYR A 176 9.69 19.93 12.01
CA TYR A 176 10.61 18.86 12.42
C TYR A 176 10.96 19.01 13.91
N LYS A 177 10.86 17.91 14.66
CA LYS A 177 11.03 17.91 16.13
C LYS A 177 12.12 16.96 16.63
N LEU A 178 12.62 16.08 15.77
CA LEU A 178 13.65 15.11 16.17
C LEU A 178 14.96 15.83 16.50
N PRO A 179 15.65 15.44 17.59
CA PRO A 179 17.01 15.89 17.85
C PRO A 179 17.97 15.36 16.78
N PRO A 180 19.13 16.00 16.58
CA PRO A 180 20.15 15.55 15.63
C PRO A 180 20.49 14.05 15.73
N GLU A 181 20.60 13.52 16.95
CA GLU A 181 20.91 12.11 17.20
C GLU A 181 19.84 11.17 16.65
N ALA A 182 18.56 11.46 16.87
CA ALA A 182 17.46 10.67 16.32
C ALA A 182 17.40 10.78 14.79
N ASN A 183 17.71 11.95 14.23
CA ASN A 183 17.80 12.12 12.78
C ASN A 183 18.94 11.29 12.18
N LEU A 184 20.12 11.24 12.82
CA LEU A 184 21.24 10.44 12.34
C LEU A 184 20.94 8.94 12.43
N MET A 185 20.31 8.48 13.51
CA MET A 185 19.86 7.10 13.64
C MET A 185 18.88 6.72 12.53
N ALA A 186 17.81 7.49 12.34
CA ALA A 186 16.81 7.23 11.31
C ALA A 186 17.40 7.33 9.89
N THR A 187 18.37 8.22 9.66
CA THR A 187 19.10 8.32 8.38
C THR A 187 19.97 7.09 8.13
N ALA A 188 20.60 6.52 9.16
CA ALA A 188 21.34 5.26 9.02
C ALA A 188 20.39 4.11 8.65
N HIS A 189 19.29 3.97 9.39
CA HIS A 189 18.30 2.91 9.14
C HIS A 189 17.58 3.08 7.78
N TYR A 190 17.39 4.31 7.30
CA TYR A 190 16.93 4.58 5.91
C TYR A 190 17.85 3.92 4.87
N LEU A 191 19.18 4.05 5.05
CA LEU A 191 20.17 3.46 4.15
C LEU A 191 20.21 1.94 4.28
N GLU A 192 20.12 1.41 5.50
CA GLU A 192 20.07 -0.02 5.75
C GLU A 192 18.80 -0.65 5.15
N ALA A 193 17.64 0.00 5.27
CA ALA A 193 16.40 -0.44 4.67
C ALA A 193 16.50 -0.55 3.14
N LEU A 194 17.29 0.32 2.50
CA LEU A 194 17.50 0.29 1.04
C LEU A 194 18.30 -0.94 0.59
N ASP A 195 19.28 -1.36 1.40
CA ASP A 195 20.05 -2.59 1.16
C ASP A 195 19.28 -3.85 1.57
N TRP A 196 18.53 -3.80 2.68
CA TRP A 196 17.72 -4.91 3.18
C TRP A 196 16.60 -5.30 2.21
N GLN A 197 15.88 -4.31 1.66
CA GLN A 197 14.68 -4.57 0.85
C GLN A 197 14.98 -5.37 -0.43
N ARG A 198 16.14 -5.13 -1.08
CA ARG A 198 16.53 -5.88 -2.29
C ARG A 198 16.86 -7.33 -1.99
N GLU A 199 17.21 -7.62 -0.74
CA GLU A 199 17.71 -8.93 -0.34
C GLU A 199 16.59 -9.85 0.10
N ILE A 200 15.65 -9.33 0.89
CA ILE A 200 14.51 -10.11 1.34
C ILE A 200 13.53 -10.44 0.20
N ILE A 201 13.47 -9.59 -0.84
CA ILE A 201 12.53 -9.80 -1.95
C ILE A 201 12.98 -10.91 -2.91
N LYS A 202 14.17 -11.49 -2.71
CA LYS A 202 14.59 -12.73 -3.40
C LYS A 202 13.60 -13.89 -3.21
N ILE A 203 12.77 -13.87 -2.16
CA ILE A 203 11.64 -14.81 -2.00
C ILE A 203 10.74 -14.81 -3.24
N HIS A 204 10.44 -13.63 -3.81
CA HIS A 204 9.69 -13.52 -5.05
C HIS A 204 10.47 -14.04 -6.25
N ALA A 205 11.79 -13.96 -6.29
CA ALA A 205 12.55 -14.59 -7.37
C ALA A 205 12.49 -16.12 -7.26
N ILE A 206 12.57 -16.69 -6.05
CA ILE A 206 12.51 -18.13 -5.80
C ILE A 206 11.13 -18.69 -6.15
N LEU A 207 10.06 -18.06 -5.66
CA LEU A 207 8.68 -18.55 -5.82
C LEU A 207 7.98 -18.02 -7.09
N GLY A 208 8.45 -16.88 -7.57
CA GLY A 208 7.82 -16.03 -8.59
C GLY A 208 8.66 -15.82 -9.85
N SER A 209 9.86 -16.40 -9.93
CA SER A 209 10.88 -16.22 -10.97
C SER A 209 11.52 -14.82 -11.03
N LYS A 210 10.83 -13.74 -10.66
CA LYS A 210 11.38 -12.38 -10.63
C LYS A 210 10.61 -11.46 -9.69
N ASN A 211 11.25 -10.35 -9.31
CA ASN A 211 10.62 -9.16 -8.77
C ASN A 211 11.28 -7.93 -9.43
N PRO A 212 10.51 -6.87 -9.79
CA PRO A 212 9.05 -6.79 -9.76
C PRO A 212 8.37 -7.71 -10.78
N HIS A 213 7.05 -7.87 -10.64
CA HIS A 213 6.17 -8.63 -11.52
C HIS A 213 6.48 -10.14 -11.64
N PRO A 214 6.26 -10.95 -10.58
CA PRO A 214 6.37 -12.42 -10.65
C PRO A 214 5.61 -13.05 -11.81
N GLN A 215 6.14 -14.15 -12.35
CA GLN A 215 5.64 -14.82 -13.56
C GLN A 215 4.98 -16.18 -13.30
N THR A 216 4.91 -16.62 -12.04
CA THR A 216 4.41 -17.95 -11.68
C THR A 216 2.96 -17.97 -11.21
N PHE A 217 2.24 -16.84 -11.24
CA PHE A 217 0.80 -16.84 -11.00
C PHE A 217 0.08 -17.59 -12.11
N LEU A 218 -0.98 -18.30 -11.75
CA LEU A 218 -1.73 -19.13 -12.68
C LEU A 218 -3.17 -19.28 -12.19
N VAL A 219 -4.16 -19.19 -13.09
CA VAL A 219 -5.54 -19.55 -12.75
C VAL A 219 -5.57 -21.04 -12.37
N GLY A 220 -6.03 -21.34 -11.15
CA GLY A 220 -6.07 -22.68 -10.57
C GLY A 220 -4.88 -23.04 -9.69
N GLY A 221 -3.92 -22.13 -9.46
CA GLY A 221 -2.81 -22.37 -8.54
C GLY A 221 -1.56 -21.53 -8.83
N MET A 222 -0.41 -22.19 -8.94
CA MET A 222 0.87 -21.58 -9.27
C MET A 222 1.60 -22.42 -10.32
N ALA A 223 2.46 -21.79 -11.13
CA ALA A 223 3.29 -22.46 -12.13
C ALA A 223 4.67 -22.89 -11.59
N VAL A 224 5.01 -22.56 -10.34
CA VAL A 224 6.26 -23.03 -9.70
C VAL A 224 6.11 -24.51 -9.35
N PRO A 225 6.90 -25.43 -9.95
CA PRO A 225 6.79 -26.85 -9.63
C PRO A 225 7.31 -27.12 -8.22
N VAL A 226 6.69 -28.10 -7.53
CA VAL A 226 7.13 -28.57 -6.22
C VAL A 226 7.54 -30.04 -6.36
N ASP A 227 8.82 -30.31 -6.14
CA ASP A 227 9.38 -31.66 -6.22
C ASP A 227 10.67 -31.71 -5.37
N PRO A 228 10.64 -32.39 -4.20
CA PRO A 228 11.79 -32.52 -3.32
C PRO A 228 13.03 -33.14 -3.98
N ASN A 229 12.86 -33.89 -5.07
CA ASN A 229 13.93 -34.63 -5.75
C ASN A 229 14.46 -33.91 -6.99
N SER A 230 13.94 -32.72 -7.33
CA SER A 230 14.34 -31.96 -8.51
C SER A 230 15.03 -30.65 -8.16
N GLN A 231 16.15 -30.37 -8.84
CA GLN A 231 16.84 -29.06 -8.74
C GLN A 231 16.04 -27.93 -9.41
N ASN A 232 15.19 -28.28 -10.38
CA ASN A 232 14.38 -27.31 -11.14
C ASN A 232 13.04 -26.99 -10.48
N ALA A 233 12.75 -27.55 -9.30
CA ALA A 233 11.51 -27.34 -8.55
C ALA A 233 11.78 -26.72 -7.17
N LEU A 234 10.73 -26.32 -6.46
CA LEU A 234 10.81 -26.00 -5.04
C LEU A 234 11.19 -27.28 -4.28
N ASN A 235 12.36 -27.24 -3.66
CA ASN A 235 13.00 -28.36 -2.96
C ASN A 235 13.56 -27.89 -1.60
N ALA A 236 14.22 -28.80 -0.88
CA ALA A 236 14.73 -28.53 0.47
C ALA A 236 15.69 -27.33 0.53
N ASP A 237 16.58 -27.16 -0.46
CA ASP A 237 17.55 -26.06 -0.49
C ASP A 237 16.86 -24.71 -0.64
N LYS A 238 15.90 -24.59 -1.57
CA LYS A 238 15.12 -23.35 -1.77
C LYS A 238 14.25 -23.02 -0.57
N ILE A 239 13.66 -24.02 0.07
CA ILE A 239 12.89 -23.87 1.31
C ILE A 239 13.79 -23.34 2.44
N ALA A 240 15.00 -23.91 2.59
CA ALA A 240 15.96 -23.45 3.59
C ALA A 240 16.41 -22.01 3.33
N GLU A 241 16.65 -21.64 2.07
CA GLU A 241 16.97 -20.27 1.66
C GLU A 241 15.83 -19.29 2.03
N ILE A 242 14.59 -19.61 1.69
CA ILE A 242 13.41 -18.82 2.08
C ILE A 242 13.38 -18.67 3.61
N GLY A 243 13.57 -19.76 4.37
CA GLY A 243 13.61 -19.71 5.83
C GLY A 243 14.67 -18.74 6.39
N GLN A 244 15.85 -18.63 5.77
CA GLN A 244 16.86 -17.64 6.16
C GLN A 244 16.44 -16.21 5.82
N LEU A 245 15.82 -15.99 4.66
CA LEU A 245 15.28 -14.68 4.28
C LEU A 245 14.17 -14.24 5.23
N LEU A 246 13.28 -15.14 5.66
CA LEU A 246 12.24 -14.87 6.64
C LEU A 246 12.81 -14.47 8.01
N LYS A 247 13.90 -15.10 8.46
CA LYS A 247 14.60 -14.68 9.68
C LYS A 247 15.17 -13.26 9.56
N LYS A 248 15.74 -12.91 8.41
CA LYS A 248 16.22 -11.53 8.14
C LYS A 248 15.07 -10.53 8.11
N ILE A 249 13.92 -10.91 7.55
CA ILE A 249 12.71 -10.09 7.58
C ILE A 249 12.32 -9.78 9.02
N ARG A 250 12.13 -10.83 9.82
CA ARG A 250 11.70 -10.71 11.21
C ARG A 250 12.68 -9.88 12.05
N ALA A 251 13.98 -10.15 11.91
CA ALA A 251 15.00 -9.41 12.64
C ALA A 251 14.96 -7.90 12.33
N PHE A 252 14.87 -7.51 11.06
CA PHE A 252 14.84 -6.10 10.69
C PHE A 252 13.55 -5.40 11.13
N VAL A 253 12.40 -6.07 10.98
CA VAL A 253 11.11 -5.52 11.44
C VAL A 253 11.11 -5.32 12.95
N GLU A 254 11.45 -6.35 13.72
CA GLU A 254 11.39 -6.31 15.19
C GLU A 254 12.46 -5.41 15.81
N LYS A 255 13.62 -5.26 15.17
CA LYS A 255 14.80 -4.58 15.75
C LYS A 255 15.12 -3.23 15.11
N VAL A 256 14.56 -2.90 13.95
CA VAL A 256 14.84 -1.63 13.29
C VAL A 256 13.54 -0.87 13.05
N TYR A 257 12.62 -1.45 12.28
CA TYR A 257 11.39 -0.74 11.89
C TYR A 257 10.49 -0.38 13.07
N ILE A 258 10.11 -1.35 13.91
CA ILE A 258 9.20 -1.08 15.03
C ILE A 258 9.83 -0.14 16.07
N PRO A 259 11.10 -0.32 16.50
CA PRO A 259 11.77 0.62 17.38
C PRO A 259 11.84 2.04 16.81
N ASP A 260 12.18 2.21 15.53
CA ASP A 260 12.21 3.53 14.88
C ASP A 260 10.83 4.17 14.82
N LEU A 261 9.81 3.39 14.46
CA LEU A 261 8.43 3.87 14.43
C LEU A 261 8.02 4.45 15.78
N LEU A 262 8.27 3.72 16.87
CA LEU A 262 7.93 4.16 18.23
C LEU A 262 8.79 5.37 18.65
N ALA A 263 10.09 5.33 18.36
CA ALA A 263 11.00 6.41 18.70
C ALA A 263 10.59 7.71 17.99
N VAL A 264 10.37 7.67 16.67
CA VAL A 264 9.94 8.84 15.88
C VAL A 264 8.58 9.33 16.35
N ALA A 265 7.60 8.43 16.49
CA ALA A 265 6.25 8.79 16.93
C ALA A 265 6.23 9.54 18.28
N SER A 266 7.12 9.19 19.21
CA SER A 266 7.20 9.83 20.53
C SER A 266 7.51 11.33 20.48
N PHE A 267 8.12 11.84 19.41
CA PHE A 267 8.39 13.27 19.21
C PHE A 267 7.25 14.03 18.53
N TYR A 268 6.22 13.33 18.05
CA TYR A 268 5.11 13.90 17.30
C TYR A 268 3.74 13.54 17.91
N PRO A 269 3.53 13.62 19.24
CA PRO A 269 2.27 13.20 19.87
C PRO A 269 1.07 14.01 19.39
N GLU A 270 1.25 15.25 18.92
CA GLU A 270 0.14 16.04 18.35
C GLU A 270 -0.45 15.41 17.08
N TRP A 271 0.33 14.63 16.33
CA TRP A 271 -0.12 13.96 15.11
C TRP A 271 -1.04 12.78 15.39
N ALA A 272 -1.19 12.38 16.66
CA ALA A 272 -2.21 11.43 17.10
C ALA A 272 -3.62 12.05 17.12
N GLY A 273 -3.75 13.37 16.96
CA GLY A 273 -5.03 14.10 16.87
C GLY A 273 -5.28 14.80 15.52
N ILE A 274 -4.40 14.63 14.53
CA ILE A 274 -4.46 15.29 13.21
C ILE A 274 -4.61 14.23 12.13
N GLY A 275 -5.33 14.53 11.04
CA GLY A 275 -5.45 13.61 9.91
C GLY A 275 -6.56 12.57 10.02
N GLY A 276 -7.54 12.77 10.90
CA GLY A 276 -8.69 11.88 11.01
C GLY A 276 -9.51 11.89 9.73
N GLY A 277 -9.64 10.74 9.07
CA GLY A 277 -10.39 10.61 7.81
C GLY A 277 -11.90 10.53 8.02
N VAL A 278 -12.57 9.89 7.06
CA VAL A 278 -14.05 9.76 6.98
C VAL A 278 -14.69 8.95 8.10
N GLY A 279 -13.89 8.32 8.97
CA GLY A 279 -14.37 7.59 10.16
C GLY A 279 -15.03 6.23 9.87
N ASN A 280 -15.09 5.83 8.60
CA ASN A 280 -15.55 4.51 8.17
C ASN A 280 -14.39 3.76 7.53
N TYR A 281 -14.25 2.47 7.85
CA TYR A 281 -13.11 1.66 7.45
C TYR A 281 -13.56 0.35 6.79
N LEU A 282 -12.87 -0.08 5.73
CA LEU A 282 -13.17 -1.28 4.97
C LEU A 282 -11.88 -2.10 4.74
N SER A 283 -11.92 -3.39 5.10
CA SER A 283 -10.85 -4.36 4.84
C SER A 283 -11.43 -5.65 4.28
N TYR A 284 -10.95 -6.12 3.12
CA TYR A 284 -11.40 -7.40 2.55
C TYR A 284 -10.79 -8.63 3.24
N GLY A 285 -9.91 -8.44 4.24
CA GLY A 285 -9.16 -9.53 4.87
C GLY A 285 -8.16 -10.18 3.91
N GLU A 286 -7.28 -11.04 4.43
CA GLU A 286 -6.29 -11.74 3.61
C GLU A 286 -5.73 -13.00 4.29
N TYR A 287 -4.93 -13.74 3.53
CA TYR A 287 -4.20 -14.93 3.89
C TYR A 287 -5.15 -16.09 4.19
N PRO A 288 -5.76 -16.68 3.14
CA PRO A 288 -6.56 -17.89 3.28
C PRO A 288 -5.76 -19.00 3.95
N LEU A 289 -6.41 -19.71 4.88
CA LEU A 289 -5.83 -20.86 5.59
C LEU A 289 -6.37 -22.20 5.07
N ASP A 290 -7.24 -22.17 4.05
CA ASP A 290 -7.84 -23.35 3.44
C ASP A 290 -7.80 -23.31 1.91
N ASN A 291 -8.33 -24.35 1.27
CA ASN A 291 -8.36 -24.54 -0.17
C ASN A 291 -9.71 -24.18 -0.83
N SER A 292 -10.57 -23.43 -0.12
CA SER A 292 -11.92 -23.13 -0.60
C SER A 292 -11.94 -22.17 -1.79
N GLY A 293 -10.88 -21.37 -1.96
CA GLY A 293 -10.85 -20.28 -2.92
C GLY A 293 -11.91 -19.22 -2.62
N LYS A 294 -12.27 -19.01 -1.34
CA LYS A 294 -13.29 -18.05 -0.89
C LYS A 294 -12.82 -17.28 0.36
N PRO A 295 -13.34 -16.06 0.61
CA PRO A 295 -12.96 -15.23 1.76
C PRO A 295 -13.64 -15.67 3.07
N GLU A 296 -13.75 -16.96 3.35
CA GLU A 296 -14.50 -17.49 4.52
C GLU A 296 -13.58 -17.74 5.74
N LYS A 297 -12.33 -18.18 5.51
CA LYS A 297 -11.34 -18.44 6.56
C LYS A 297 -10.02 -17.76 6.24
N LEU A 298 -9.93 -16.50 6.67
CA LEU A 298 -8.76 -15.64 6.48
C LEU A 298 -8.04 -15.47 7.81
N TRP A 299 -6.71 -15.54 7.82
CA TRP A 299 -5.92 -15.24 9.02
C TRP A 299 -6.08 -13.78 9.42
N LEU A 300 -6.05 -12.86 8.45
CA LEU A 300 -6.41 -11.46 8.66
C LEU A 300 -7.90 -11.26 8.34
N PRO A 301 -8.75 -10.88 9.32
CA PRO A 301 -10.19 -10.92 9.13
C PRO A 301 -10.71 -9.81 8.20
N PRO A 302 -11.77 -10.09 7.41
CA PRO A 302 -12.50 -9.08 6.67
C PRO A 302 -13.49 -8.33 7.57
N GLY A 303 -13.85 -7.10 7.20
CA GLY A 303 -14.90 -6.39 7.91
C GLY A 303 -14.99 -4.90 7.63
N ILE A 304 -16.02 -4.29 8.22
CA ILE A 304 -16.28 -2.87 8.18
C ILE A 304 -16.41 -2.33 9.60
N ILE A 305 -15.79 -1.17 9.83
CA ILE A 305 -16.02 -0.32 11.00
C ILE A 305 -16.72 0.96 10.53
N LEU A 306 -17.77 1.38 11.22
CA LEU A 306 -18.52 2.59 10.90
C LEU A 306 -18.42 3.58 12.06
N ASN A 307 -18.33 4.88 11.75
CA ASN A 307 -18.33 5.95 12.74
C ASN A 307 -17.30 5.76 13.88
N ARG A 308 -16.15 5.15 13.57
CA ARG A 308 -15.07 4.83 14.54
C ARG A 308 -15.49 3.87 15.67
N ASP A 309 -16.63 3.18 15.53
CA ASP A 309 -17.13 2.24 16.54
C ASP A 309 -16.39 0.89 16.47
N LEU A 310 -15.44 0.69 17.39
CA LEU A 310 -14.66 -0.56 17.51
C LEU A 310 -15.39 -1.66 18.29
N SER A 311 -16.60 -1.42 18.79
CA SER A 311 -17.38 -2.45 19.47
C SER A 311 -18.02 -3.46 18.51
N ARG A 312 -18.05 -3.14 17.21
CA ARG A 312 -18.76 -3.93 16.21
C ARG A 312 -18.02 -3.98 14.88
N VAL A 313 -17.79 -5.19 14.39
CA VAL A 313 -17.35 -5.46 13.01
C VAL A 313 -18.56 -5.85 12.17
N TYR A 314 -18.83 -5.11 11.10
CA TYR A 314 -19.89 -5.42 10.15
C TYR A 314 -19.36 -6.33 9.03
N PRO A 315 -20.15 -7.31 8.56
CA PRO A 315 -19.76 -8.13 7.42
C PRO A 315 -19.80 -7.33 6.12
N ILE A 316 -19.01 -7.78 5.15
CA ILE A 316 -18.90 -7.15 3.83
C ILE A 316 -19.84 -7.83 2.85
N ASP A 317 -20.57 -7.03 2.10
CA ASP A 317 -21.27 -7.46 0.89
C ASP A 317 -20.71 -6.70 -0.31
N GLN A 318 -19.92 -7.37 -1.14
CA GLN A 318 -19.29 -6.75 -2.31
C GLN A 318 -20.31 -6.12 -3.27
N ARG A 319 -21.56 -6.60 -3.28
CA ARG A 319 -22.64 -6.08 -4.13
C ARG A 319 -23.07 -4.66 -3.76
N LYS A 320 -22.64 -4.15 -2.61
CA LYS A 320 -22.92 -2.78 -2.14
C LYS A 320 -21.84 -1.77 -2.53
N ILE A 321 -20.80 -2.21 -3.22
CA ILE A 321 -19.74 -1.34 -3.73
C ILE A 321 -20.23 -0.69 -5.01
N THR A 322 -20.11 0.63 -5.07
CA THR A 322 -20.44 1.41 -6.26
C THR A 322 -19.36 2.45 -6.52
N GLU A 323 -19.16 2.84 -7.77
CA GLU A 323 -18.27 3.93 -8.15
C GLU A 323 -19.08 5.06 -8.78
N SER A 324 -18.97 6.28 -8.26
CA SER A 324 -19.52 7.48 -8.89
C SER A 324 -18.45 8.14 -9.77
N VAL A 325 -18.90 8.79 -10.85
CA VAL A 325 -18.07 9.63 -11.73
C VAL A 325 -18.52 11.09 -11.73
N ALA A 326 -19.29 11.53 -10.73
CA ALA A 326 -19.82 12.89 -10.63
C ALA A 326 -18.72 13.97 -10.75
N HIS A 327 -17.59 13.76 -10.07
CA HIS A 327 -16.44 14.66 -10.08
C HIS A 327 -15.19 14.06 -10.77
N SER A 328 -15.39 13.04 -11.59
CA SER A 328 -14.31 12.30 -12.27
C SER A 328 -14.41 12.44 -13.79
N TRP A 329 -13.28 12.48 -14.50
CA TRP A 329 -13.19 12.68 -15.96
C TRP A 329 -13.59 11.43 -16.79
N TYR A 330 -14.80 10.93 -16.57
CA TYR A 330 -15.42 9.82 -17.33
C TYR A 330 -16.79 10.23 -17.86
N GLU A 331 -17.26 9.58 -18.93
CA GLU A 331 -18.68 9.57 -19.28
C GLU A 331 -19.46 8.68 -18.31
N GLY A 332 -20.75 8.98 -18.12
CA GLY A 332 -21.61 8.21 -17.22
C GLY A 332 -22.54 9.08 -16.38
N GLU A 333 -23.47 8.43 -15.71
CA GLU A 333 -24.36 9.08 -14.73
C GLU A 333 -23.57 9.48 -13.48
N ALA A 334 -24.06 10.50 -12.76
CA ALA A 334 -23.44 10.92 -11.52
C ALA A 334 -23.62 9.88 -10.40
N ALA A 335 -24.70 9.09 -10.46
CA ALA A 335 -25.00 8.06 -9.47
C ALA A 335 -23.98 6.91 -9.51
N GLY A 336 -23.71 6.32 -8.34
CA GLY A 336 -22.78 5.21 -8.23
C GLY A 336 -23.27 3.95 -8.96
N VAL A 337 -22.41 3.35 -9.78
CA VAL A 337 -22.67 2.08 -10.48
C VAL A 337 -21.83 0.96 -9.89
N HIS A 338 -22.38 -0.25 -9.79
CA HIS A 338 -21.63 -1.40 -9.30
C HIS A 338 -20.57 -1.84 -10.33
N PRO A 339 -19.35 -2.26 -9.93
CA PRO A 339 -18.27 -2.62 -10.86
C PRO A 339 -18.61 -3.70 -11.91
N TYR A 340 -19.58 -4.57 -11.65
CA TYR A 340 -20.03 -5.52 -12.68
C TYR A 340 -20.68 -4.84 -13.90
N ASP A 341 -21.34 -3.70 -13.69
CA ASP A 341 -22.18 -3.02 -14.68
C ASP A 341 -21.56 -1.69 -15.12
N GLU A 342 -20.46 -1.29 -14.49
CA GLU A 342 -19.72 -0.07 -14.79
C GLU A 342 -18.95 -0.17 -16.12
N THR A 343 -18.78 1.01 -16.74
CA THR A 343 -17.96 1.23 -17.92
C THR A 343 -16.82 2.22 -17.61
N THR A 344 -15.80 2.25 -18.47
CA THR A 344 -14.64 3.14 -18.27
C THR A 344 -14.38 3.95 -19.52
N GLU A 345 -15.29 4.88 -19.79
CA GLU A 345 -15.24 5.77 -20.96
C GLU A 345 -14.62 7.12 -20.55
N ALA A 346 -13.32 7.29 -20.82
CA ALA A 346 -12.59 8.49 -20.44
C ALA A 346 -13.09 9.74 -21.19
N ARG A 347 -13.33 10.83 -20.45
CA ARG A 347 -13.72 12.15 -21.01
C ARG A 347 -13.13 13.27 -20.15
N TYR A 348 -12.01 13.81 -20.60
CA TYR A 348 -11.38 14.94 -19.94
C TYR A 348 -12.18 16.22 -20.16
N THR A 349 -12.54 16.88 -19.07
CA THR A 349 -13.25 18.18 -19.06
C THR A 349 -12.54 19.21 -18.18
N GLY A 350 -11.29 18.94 -17.81
CA GLY A 350 -10.46 19.85 -17.03
C GLY A 350 -9.83 20.95 -17.88
N PRO A 351 -9.05 21.85 -17.26
CA PRO A 351 -8.39 22.95 -17.95
C PRO A 351 -7.30 22.48 -18.93
N ALA A 352 -7.07 23.21 -20.01
CA ALA A 352 -5.94 22.96 -20.91
C ALA A 352 -4.61 23.36 -20.23
N PRO A 353 -3.54 22.55 -20.29
CA PRO A 353 -2.22 22.96 -19.82
C PRO A 353 -1.62 24.13 -20.63
N PRO A 354 -0.84 25.04 -20.02
CA PRO A 354 -0.56 25.12 -18.58
C PRO A 354 -1.75 25.74 -17.82
N TYR A 355 -1.99 25.24 -16.60
CA TYR A 355 -3.00 25.78 -15.68
C TYR A 355 -2.45 25.83 -14.26
N GLU A 356 -2.93 26.78 -13.47
CA GLU A 356 -2.52 26.92 -12.07
C GLU A 356 -3.48 26.23 -11.11
N MET A 357 -4.78 26.21 -11.44
CA MET A 357 -5.87 25.77 -10.56
C MET A 357 -6.83 24.84 -11.31
N LEU A 358 -7.38 23.86 -10.58
CA LEU A 358 -8.53 23.09 -11.06
C LEU A 358 -9.85 23.79 -10.68
N ASP A 359 -10.85 23.67 -11.57
CA ASP A 359 -12.24 23.95 -11.21
C ASP A 359 -12.78 22.77 -10.39
N THR A 360 -12.83 22.96 -9.08
CA THR A 360 -13.26 21.94 -8.13
C THR A 360 -14.77 21.87 -7.93
N SER A 361 -15.54 22.73 -8.61
CA SER A 361 -17.00 22.65 -8.64
C SER A 361 -17.51 21.62 -9.65
N GLY A 362 -16.73 21.33 -10.69
CA GLY A 362 -16.99 20.33 -11.71
C GLY A 362 -16.14 19.06 -11.54
N LYS A 363 -15.79 18.40 -12.64
CA LYS A 363 -14.94 17.21 -12.65
C LYS A 363 -13.46 17.60 -12.53
N TYR A 364 -12.75 16.97 -11.59
CA TYR A 364 -11.39 17.39 -11.24
C TYR A 364 -10.39 16.25 -11.03
N SER A 365 -10.73 14.99 -11.32
CA SER A 365 -9.84 13.85 -11.07
C SER A 365 -10.02 12.71 -12.07
N TRP A 366 -8.94 11.96 -12.35
CA TRP A 366 -9.01 10.67 -13.03
C TRP A 366 -9.36 9.50 -12.10
N SER A 367 -9.39 9.70 -10.79
CA SER A 367 -9.93 8.68 -9.87
C SER A 367 -11.44 8.71 -9.93
N LYS A 368 -12.08 7.54 -10.03
CA LYS A 368 -13.52 7.38 -9.72
C LYS A 368 -13.75 7.58 -8.22
N SER A 369 -15.02 7.60 -7.78
CA SER A 369 -15.44 7.77 -6.39
C SER A 369 -16.11 6.53 -5.80
N PRO A 370 -15.37 5.53 -5.31
CA PRO A 370 -15.94 4.34 -4.70
C PRO A 370 -16.66 4.64 -3.38
N ARG A 371 -17.81 4.01 -3.17
CA ARG A 371 -18.62 4.07 -1.95
C ARG A 371 -19.07 2.67 -1.58
N TYR A 372 -19.22 2.42 -0.29
CA TYR A 372 -19.88 1.22 0.22
C TYR A 372 -21.24 1.63 0.79
N ASP A 373 -22.33 1.16 0.19
CA ASP A 373 -23.69 1.51 0.61
C ASP A 373 -23.87 3.04 0.72
N GLY A 374 -23.34 3.77 -0.27
CA GLY A 374 -23.38 5.24 -0.35
C GLY A 374 -22.46 6.00 0.60
N ARG A 375 -21.58 5.32 1.35
CA ARG A 375 -20.65 5.95 2.32
C ARG A 375 -19.21 5.94 1.82
N PRO A 376 -18.43 7.01 2.03
CA PRO A 376 -17.00 6.99 1.80
C PRO A 376 -16.33 6.10 2.84
N MET A 377 -15.40 5.26 2.37
CA MET A 377 -14.66 4.30 3.19
C MET A 377 -13.18 4.55 3.06
N GLU A 378 -12.49 4.56 4.19
CA GLU A 378 -11.04 4.49 4.23
C GLU A 378 -10.60 3.02 4.20
N THR A 379 -9.58 2.74 3.40
CA THR A 379 -8.95 1.42 3.30
C THR A 379 -7.46 1.52 3.60
N GLY A 380 -6.81 0.40 3.91
CA GLY A 380 -5.37 0.34 4.18
C GLY A 380 -5.03 -0.30 5.51
N PRO A 381 -3.77 -0.18 5.96
CA PRO A 381 -3.32 -0.81 7.18
C PRO A 381 -4.14 -0.42 8.41
N LEU A 382 -4.55 0.85 8.51
CA LEU A 382 -5.43 1.29 9.61
C LEU A 382 -6.77 0.55 9.59
N ALA A 383 -7.43 0.45 8.43
CA ALA A 383 -8.68 -0.28 8.32
C ALA A 383 -8.51 -1.77 8.69
N ALA A 384 -7.48 -2.42 8.18
CA ALA A 384 -7.19 -3.82 8.46
C ALA A 384 -6.91 -4.09 9.94
N ILE A 385 -6.09 -3.25 10.58
CA ILE A 385 -5.75 -3.39 12.00
C ILE A 385 -6.94 -3.06 12.90
N LEU A 386 -7.76 -2.06 12.59
CA LEU A 386 -8.97 -1.77 13.35
C LEU A 386 -9.97 -2.93 13.30
N VAL A 387 -10.19 -3.50 12.11
CA VAL A 387 -11.05 -4.68 11.94
C VAL A 387 -10.48 -5.87 12.70
N ALA A 388 -9.18 -6.16 12.59
CA ALA A 388 -8.54 -7.26 13.31
C ALA A 388 -8.60 -7.07 14.84
N TYR A 389 -8.38 -5.85 15.32
CA TYR A 389 -8.48 -5.51 16.74
C TYR A 389 -9.90 -5.73 17.27
N ALA A 390 -10.91 -5.17 16.60
CA ALA A 390 -12.32 -5.29 16.97
C ALA A 390 -12.84 -6.74 16.85
N ALA A 391 -12.33 -7.52 15.88
CA ALA A 391 -12.61 -8.95 15.75
C ALA A 391 -11.90 -9.83 16.80
N GLY A 392 -11.06 -9.24 17.66
CA GLY A 392 -10.35 -9.96 18.72
C GLY A 392 -9.17 -10.81 18.23
N HIS A 393 -8.59 -10.48 17.06
CA HIS A 393 -7.40 -11.18 16.57
C HIS A 393 -6.25 -11.04 17.59
N PRO A 394 -5.72 -12.14 18.17
CA PRO A 394 -4.79 -12.08 19.30
C PRO A 394 -3.52 -11.26 19.01
N GLY A 395 -2.92 -11.47 17.84
CA GLY A 395 -1.73 -10.72 17.39
C GLY A 395 -1.98 -9.21 17.29
N ALA A 396 -3.00 -8.80 16.56
CA ALA A 396 -3.40 -7.40 16.41
C ALA A 396 -3.71 -6.73 17.75
N LYS A 397 -4.47 -7.39 18.64
CA LYS A 397 -4.76 -6.85 19.98
C LYS A 397 -3.49 -6.57 20.77
N GLY A 398 -2.61 -7.56 20.89
CA GLY A 398 -1.35 -7.40 21.61
C GLY A 398 -0.43 -6.34 21.01
N ALA A 399 -0.36 -6.23 19.68
CA ALA A 399 0.47 -5.25 19.01
C ALA A 399 -0.07 -3.81 19.13
N VAL A 400 -1.39 -3.61 18.98
CA VAL A 400 -2.05 -2.30 19.18
C VAL A 400 -1.86 -1.85 20.63
N ASP A 401 -2.14 -2.73 21.60
CA ASP A 401 -2.02 -2.40 23.03
C ASP A 401 -0.55 -2.06 23.38
N MET A 402 0.42 -2.76 22.80
CA MET A 402 1.85 -2.46 22.95
C MET A 402 2.20 -1.07 22.42
N VAL A 403 1.77 -0.73 21.20
CA VAL A 403 2.09 0.56 20.57
C VAL A 403 1.45 1.71 21.34
N LEU A 404 0.15 1.60 21.66
CA LEU A 404 -0.56 2.61 22.44
C LEU A 404 0.05 2.79 23.83
N GLY A 405 0.37 1.69 24.51
CA GLY A 405 1.02 1.72 25.83
C GLY A 405 2.41 2.37 25.80
N LYS A 406 3.22 2.09 24.77
CA LYS A 406 4.55 2.71 24.61
C LYS A 406 4.48 4.20 24.32
N LEU A 407 3.44 4.66 23.63
CA LEU A 407 3.24 6.07 23.31
C LEU A 407 2.40 6.82 24.36
N GLY A 408 1.87 6.13 25.38
CA GLY A 408 0.98 6.72 26.39
C GLY A 408 -0.32 7.25 25.79
N ALA A 409 -0.80 6.63 24.71
CA ALA A 409 -1.95 7.10 23.93
C ALA A 409 -3.19 6.22 24.14
N GLY A 410 -4.39 6.83 24.06
CA GLY A 410 -5.65 6.10 24.07
C GLY A 410 -6.07 5.60 22.68
N PRO A 411 -7.12 4.76 22.56
CA PRO A 411 -7.59 4.22 21.29
C PRO A 411 -7.95 5.28 20.24
N ASP A 412 -8.39 6.46 20.66
CA ASP A 412 -8.73 7.58 19.76
C ASP A 412 -7.54 8.02 18.88
N ALA A 413 -6.31 7.81 19.36
CA ALA A 413 -5.09 8.13 18.62
C ALA A 413 -4.94 7.32 17.32
N LEU A 414 -5.62 6.17 17.20
CA LEU A 414 -5.60 5.35 15.99
C LEU A 414 -6.25 6.07 14.81
N PHE A 415 -7.20 6.97 15.06
CA PHE A 415 -7.96 7.68 14.02
C PHE A 415 -7.25 8.95 13.54
N SER A 416 -5.98 8.82 13.16
CA SER A 416 -5.09 9.95 12.83
C SER A 416 -4.03 9.57 11.78
N THR A 417 -3.29 10.56 11.29
CA THR A 417 -2.09 10.37 10.46
C THR A 417 -1.06 9.48 11.17
N LEU A 418 -0.80 9.74 12.46
CA LEU A 418 0.14 8.91 13.22
C LEU A 418 -0.40 7.49 13.44
N GLY A 419 -1.71 7.36 13.65
CA GLY A 419 -2.41 6.09 13.76
C GLY A 419 -2.32 5.23 12.50
N ARG A 420 -2.43 5.83 11.30
CA ARG A 420 -2.16 5.12 10.02
C ARG A 420 -0.74 4.63 9.92
N THR A 421 0.23 5.47 10.27
CA THR A 421 1.65 5.11 10.24
C THR A 421 1.95 3.98 11.22
N ALA A 422 1.38 4.04 12.43
CA ALA A 422 1.48 2.97 13.42
C ALA A 422 0.83 1.67 12.96
N ALA A 423 -0.37 1.73 12.38
CA ALA A 423 -1.08 0.55 11.88
C ALA A 423 -0.30 -0.17 10.78
N ARG A 424 0.41 0.57 9.91
CA ARG A 424 1.31 -0.01 8.92
C ARG A 424 2.43 -0.84 9.56
N GLY A 425 3.08 -0.30 10.58
CA GLY A 425 4.09 -1.05 11.33
C GLY A 425 3.52 -2.27 12.05
N ILE A 426 2.33 -2.14 12.65
CA ILE A 426 1.64 -3.25 13.29
C ILE A 426 1.37 -4.37 12.27
N GLU A 427 0.78 -4.05 11.12
CA GLU A 427 0.54 -5.05 10.06
C GLU A 427 1.83 -5.73 9.61
N THR A 428 2.90 -4.97 9.38
CA THR A 428 4.23 -5.52 9.06
C THR A 428 4.73 -6.48 10.12
N LEU A 429 4.60 -6.13 11.41
CA LEU A 429 5.03 -6.98 12.51
C LEU A 429 4.26 -8.29 12.57
N LEU A 430 2.94 -8.24 12.37
CA LEU A 430 2.09 -9.44 12.38
C LEU A 430 2.48 -10.37 11.22
N VAL A 431 2.57 -9.84 10.00
CA VAL A 431 2.87 -10.64 8.81
C VAL A 431 4.30 -11.18 8.86
N ALA A 432 5.28 -10.38 9.30
CA ALA A 432 6.67 -10.83 9.44
C ALA A 432 6.83 -12.01 10.40
N ARG A 433 5.97 -12.11 11.42
CA ARG A 433 5.93 -13.26 12.35
C ARG A 433 5.24 -14.47 11.75
N GLU A 434 4.16 -14.25 11.00
CA GLU A 434 3.33 -15.33 10.44
C GLU A 434 3.96 -16.02 9.22
N LEU A 435 4.82 -15.34 8.46
CA LEU A 435 5.47 -15.90 7.26
C LEU A 435 6.16 -17.25 7.52
N SER A 436 6.78 -17.44 8.69
CA SER A 436 7.41 -18.72 9.04
C SER A 436 6.39 -19.83 9.26
N THR A 437 5.23 -19.52 9.85
CA THR A 437 4.13 -20.48 10.00
C THR A 437 3.65 -21.00 8.65
N TRP A 438 3.45 -20.12 7.67
CA TRP A 438 3.02 -20.54 6.32
C TRP A 438 4.08 -21.37 5.60
N LEU A 439 5.37 -21.07 5.81
CA LEU A 439 6.45 -21.90 5.29
C LEU A 439 6.43 -23.29 5.94
N ASP A 440 6.27 -23.37 7.26
CA ASP A 440 6.21 -24.64 7.99
C ASP A 440 5.00 -25.50 7.56
N MET A 441 3.85 -24.87 7.31
CA MET A 441 2.67 -25.55 6.75
C MET A 441 2.95 -26.13 5.36
N LEU A 442 3.64 -25.37 4.49
CA LEU A 442 4.01 -25.83 3.15
C LEU A 442 4.98 -27.01 3.22
N VAL A 443 5.98 -26.92 4.11
CA VAL A 443 6.93 -28.00 4.37
C VAL A 443 6.22 -29.26 4.88
N ALA A 444 5.27 -29.12 5.79
CA ALA A 444 4.51 -30.24 6.34
C ALA A 444 3.70 -30.97 5.26
N ASN A 445 3.03 -30.24 4.35
CA ASN A 445 2.30 -30.84 3.23
C ASN A 445 3.22 -31.59 2.28
N ILE A 446 4.36 -30.99 1.92
CA ILE A 446 5.37 -31.61 1.05
C ILE A 446 5.93 -32.88 1.69
N ALA A 447 6.27 -32.84 2.97
CA ALA A 447 6.75 -34.00 3.73
C ALA A 447 5.68 -35.10 3.87
N GLY A 448 4.40 -34.73 3.90
CA GLY A 448 3.26 -35.64 3.86
C GLY A 448 2.99 -36.24 2.47
N GLY A 449 3.71 -35.81 1.44
CA GLY A 449 3.61 -36.33 0.07
C GLY A 449 2.63 -35.57 -0.83
N ASP A 450 1.97 -34.51 -0.35
CA ASP A 450 1.16 -33.65 -1.21
C ASP A 450 2.04 -32.61 -1.91
N LEU A 451 2.25 -32.81 -3.21
CA LEU A 451 3.02 -31.93 -4.09
C LEU A 451 2.12 -31.11 -5.04
N THR A 452 0.79 -31.16 -4.85
CA THR A 452 -0.17 -30.55 -5.76
C THR A 452 -0.09 -29.04 -5.72
N ILE A 453 0.15 -28.40 -6.87
CA ILE A 453 0.35 -26.94 -6.96
C ILE A 453 -0.56 -26.24 -7.98
N HIS A 454 -1.26 -27.01 -8.80
CA HIS A 454 -2.21 -26.50 -9.78
C HIS A 454 -3.41 -27.43 -9.91
N ASN A 455 -4.60 -26.85 -10.00
CA ASN A 455 -5.81 -27.52 -10.41
C ASN A 455 -6.13 -27.18 -11.88
N GLY A 456 -5.93 -28.16 -12.76
CA GLY A 456 -6.12 -28.02 -14.20
C GLY A 456 -7.55 -28.26 -14.71
N GLU A 457 -8.51 -28.60 -13.85
CA GLU A 457 -9.87 -28.99 -14.28
C GLU A 457 -10.58 -27.94 -15.15
N LYS A 458 -10.29 -26.66 -14.92
CA LYS A 458 -10.84 -25.52 -15.67
C LYS A 458 -9.78 -24.78 -16.50
N TRP A 459 -8.67 -25.43 -16.83
CA TRP A 459 -7.63 -24.80 -17.64
C TRP A 459 -8.03 -24.63 -19.11
N ASP A 460 -8.74 -25.61 -19.67
CA ASP A 460 -9.26 -25.56 -21.04
C ASP A 460 -10.56 -24.73 -21.09
N PRO A 461 -10.63 -23.63 -21.88
CA PRO A 461 -11.83 -22.82 -22.05
C PRO A 461 -13.08 -23.59 -22.51
N ALA A 462 -12.92 -24.75 -23.16
CA ALA A 462 -14.04 -25.62 -23.52
C ALA A 462 -14.82 -26.16 -22.31
N THR A 463 -14.22 -26.15 -21.12
CA THR A 463 -14.83 -26.61 -19.86
C THR A 463 -15.63 -25.52 -19.12
N TRP A 464 -15.58 -24.28 -19.60
CA TRP A 464 -16.19 -23.14 -18.94
C TRP A 464 -17.68 -23.07 -19.28
N PRO A 465 -18.53 -22.57 -18.35
CA PRO A 465 -19.88 -22.18 -18.72
C PRO A 465 -19.84 -21.07 -19.78
N ARG A 466 -20.92 -20.95 -20.56
CA ARG A 466 -21.03 -19.93 -21.61
C ARG A 466 -20.90 -18.52 -21.06
N GLU A 467 -21.48 -18.27 -19.90
CA GLU A 467 -21.41 -17.00 -19.17
C GLU A 467 -21.03 -17.28 -17.71
N ALA A 468 -20.14 -16.46 -17.16
CA ALA A 468 -19.72 -16.50 -15.76
C ALA A 468 -19.39 -15.09 -15.26
N ALA A 469 -19.53 -14.87 -13.96
CA ALA A 469 -19.08 -13.64 -13.32
C ALA A 469 -18.40 -13.98 -12.00
N GLY A 470 -17.33 -13.25 -11.67
CA GLY A 470 -16.58 -13.48 -10.45
C GLY A 470 -15.99 -12.21 -9.87
N TYR A 471 -15.67 -12.28 -8.59
CA TYR A 471 -15.06 -11.20 -7.82
C TYR A 471 -13.80 -11.73 -7.16
N GLY A 472 -12.69 -11.01 -7.29
CA GLY A 472 -11.42 -11.32 -6.67
C GLY A 472 -11.06 -10.25 -5.66
N TRP A 473 -10.88 -10.68 -4.41
CA TRP A 473 -10.52 -9.85 -3.28
C TRP A 473 -9.03 -9.96 -2.97
N HIS A 474 -8.48 -8.88 -2.44
CA HIS A 474 -7.18 -8.86 -1.81
C HIS A 474 -7.10 -7.69 -0.82
N ASN A 475 -6.47 -7.89 0.34
CA ASN A 475 -6.01 -6.77 1.16
C ASN A 475 -4.57 -6.44 0.77
N ALA A 476 -4.43 -5.59 -0.24
CA ALA A 476 -3.13 -5.09 -0.71
C ALA A 476 -2.46 -4.24 0.39
N PRO A 477 -1.15 -3.93 0.28
CA PRO A 477 -0.47 -3.06 1.27
C PRO A 477 -1.23 -1.74 1.53
N ARG A 478 -1.87 -1.19 0.50
CA ARG A 478 -2.61 0.07 0.59
C ARG A 478 -4.09 -0.10 0.93
N GLY A 479 -4.60 -1.33 1.04
CA GLY A 479 -5.96 -1.63 1.49
C GLY A 479 -6.77 -2.57 0.60
N ALA A 480 -8.08 -2.39 0.62
CA ALA A 480 -9.07 -3.25 -0.03
C ALA A 480 -9.01 -3.12 -1.56
N LEU A 481 -8.55 -4.18 -2.24
CA LEU A 481 -8.45 -4.31 -3.69
C LEU A 481 -9.48 -5.32 -4.20
N GLY A 482 -10.31 -4.91 -5.16
CA GLY A 482 -11.32 -5.74 -5.77
C GLY A 482 -11.21 -5.75 -7.29
N HIS A 483 -11.27 -6.93 -7.90
CA HIS A 483 -11.40 -7.10 -9.35
C HIS A 483 -12.70 -7.83 -9.66
N TRP A 484 -13.48 -7.30 -10.59
CA TRP A 484 -14.73 -7.89 -11.07
C TRP A 484 -14.57 -8.28 -12.52
N VAL A 485 -14.94 -9.52 -12.86
CA VAL A 485 -14.86 -10.04 -14.22
C VAL A 485 -16.21 -10.61 -14.64
N ARG A 486 -16.63 -10.30 -15.88
CA ARG A 486 -17.68 -11.02 -16.62
C ARG A 486 -17.03 -11.73 -17.79
N ILE A 487 -17.25 -13.04 -17.88
CA ILE A 487 -16.74 -13.91 -18.93
C ILE A 487 -17.94 -14.35 -19.78
N LYS A 488 -17.82 -14.22 -21.10
CA LYS A 488 -18.82 -14.64 -22.07
C LYS A 488 -18.16 -15.24 -23.28
N ASP A 489 -18.66 -16.40 -23.71
CA ASP A 489 -18.18 -17.11 -24.89
C ASP A 489 -16.63 -17.22 -24.88
N GLN A 490 -16.08 -17.63 -23.71
CA GLN A 490 -14.65 -17.81 -23.41
C GLN A 490 -13.78 -16.53 -23.40
N LYS A 491 -14.38 -15.34 -23.48
CA LYS A 491 -13.67 -14.05 -23.48
C LYS A 491 -14.13 -13.17 -22.32
N ILE A 492 -13.28 -12.22 -21.93
CA ILE A 492 -13.65 -11.17 -20.98
C ILE A 492 -14.63 -10.22 -21.67
N GLU A 493 -15.87 -10.17 -21.19
CA GLU A 493 -16.90 -9.22 -21.63
C GLU A 493 -16.75 -7.88 -20.90
N ASN A 494 -16.57 -7.93 -19.57
CA ASN A 494 -16.29 -6.76 -18.74
C ASN A 494 -15.22 -7.07 -17.69
N TYR A 495 -14.42 -6.07 -17.36
CA TYR A 495 -13.42 -6.12 -16.30
C TYR A 495 -13.34 -4.76 -15.62
N GLN A 496 -13.51 -4.72 -14.30
CA GLN A 496 -13.41 -3.49 -13.50
C GLN A 496 -12.55 -3.74 -12.26
N ALA A 497 -11.79 -2.73 -11.85
CA ALA A 497 -10.93 -2.81 -10.68
C ALA A 497 -11.16 -1.61 -9.76
N VAL A 498 -11.62 -1.88 -8.54
CA VAL A 498 -11.71 -0.89 -7.47
C VAL A 498 -10.50 -1.07 -6.56
N VAL A 499 -9.56 -0.14 -6.65
CA VAL A 499 -8.21 -0.22 -6.08
C VAL A 499 -8.13 0.58 -4.78
N PRO A 500 -7.25 0.26 -3.81
CA PRO A 500 -7.27 0.92 -2.50
C PRO A 500 -7.07 2.44 -2.58
N SER A 501 -6.18 2.91 -3.44
CA SER A 501 -5.99 4.34 -3.66
C SER A 501 -7.15 5.00 -4.40
N THR A 502 -7.97 4.27 -5.17
CA THR A 502 -9.23 4.79 -5.73
C THR A 502 -10.22 5.13 -4.60
N TRP A 503 -10.31 4.28 -3.57
CA TRP A 503 -11.10 4.59 -2.37
C TRP A 503 -10.57 5.83 -1.66
N ASN A 504 -9.26 5.86 -1.38
CA ASN A 504 -8.69 6.88 -0.50
C ASN A 504 -8.49 8.24 -1.17
N ALA A 505 -8.09 8.26 -2.44
CA ALA A 505 -7.95 9.46 -3.28
C ALA A 505 -9.24 9.82 -4.03
N SER A 506 -10.37 9.20 -3.66
CA SER A 506 -11.68 9.47 -4.24
C SER A 506 -11.96 10.98 -4.25
N PRO A 507 -12.36 11.56 -5.39
CA PRO A 507 -12.98 12.88 -5.37
C PRO A 507 -14.37 12.78 -4.71
N ARG A 508 -15.08 13.90 -4.68
CA ARG A 508 -16.45 13.94 -4.18
C ARG A 508 -17.39 13.09 -5.04
N ASP A 509 -18.46 12.60 -4.41
CA ASP A 509 -19.56 11.92 -5.09
C ASP A 509 -20.68 12.91 -5.44
N GLU A 510 -21.80 12.40 -5.96
CA GLU A 510 -22.97 13.21 -6.33
C GLU A 510 -23.62 13.94 -5.14
N LYS A 511 -23.31 13.56 -3.91
CA LYS A 511 -23.79 14.19 -2.66
C LYS A 511 -22.78 15.19 -2.10
N GLY A 512 -21.65 15.38 -2.78
CA GLY A 512 -20.56 16.25 -2.32
C GLY A 512 -19.76 15.67 -1.16
N GLN A 513 -19.87 14.37 -0.86
CA GLN A 513 -19.13 13.74 0.25
C GLN A 513 -17.65 13.62 -0.11
N GLN A 514 -16.77 14.15 0.75
CA GLN A 514 -15.32 14.05 0.62
C GLN A 514 -14.82 12.60 0.68
N GLY A 515 -13.76 12.32 -0.07
CA GLY A 515 -12.97 11.11 0.09
C GLY A 515 -12.01 11.16 1.30
N PRO A 516 -11.37 10.03 1.67
CA PRO A 516 -10.46 9.95 2.81
C PRO A 516 -9.28 10.94 2.79
N TYR A 517 -8.65 11.20 1.64
CA TYR A 517 -7.55 12.18 1.55
C TYR A 517 -8.03 13.60 1.83
N GLU A 518 -9.14 14.00 1.21
CA GLU A 518 -9.73 15.33 1.39
C GLU A 518 -10.15 15.54 2.86
N ALA A 519 -10.91 14.58 3.41
CA ALA A 519 -11.39 14.64 4.79
C ALA A 519 -10.25 14.68 5.81
N ALA A 520 -9.17 13.92 5.60
CA ALA A 520 -8.03 13.90 6.52
C ALA A 520 -7.24 15.21 6.53
N LEU A 521 -7.24 15.98 5.44
CA LEU A 521 -6.53 17.26 5.39
C LEU A 521 -7.26 18.38 6.13
N VAL A 522 -8.60 18.34 6.19
CA VAL A 522 -9.40 19.37 6.86
C VAL A 522 -9.01 19.50 8.33
N GLY A 523 -8.81 20.74 8.78
CA GLY A 523 -8.39 21.08 10.14
C GLY A 523 -6.88 21.05 10.38
N THR A 524 -6.09 20.54 9.44
CA THR A 524 -4.62 20.46 9.57
C THR A 524 -4.01 21.86 9.68
N PRO A 525 -3.23 22.15 10.74
CA PRO A 525 -2.50 23.41 10.84
C PRO A 525 -1.29 23.41 9.90
N LEU A 526 -0.97 24.57 9.34
CA LEU A 526 0.21 24.77 8.48
C LEU A 526 1.16 25.77 9.16
N ALA A 527 2.37 25.32 9.49
CA ALA A 527 3.40 26.21 10.03
C ALA A 527 3.96 27.16 8.95
N ASP A 528 4.07 26.68 7.71
CA ASP A 528 4.53 27.45 6.56
C ASP A 528 3.73 27.06 5.30
N PRO A 529 2.74 27.87 4.89
CA PRO A 529 1.97 27.64 3.67
C PRO A 529 2.81 27.49 2.39
N GLY A 530 4.01 28.08 2.33
CA GLY A 530 4.92 27.97 1.18
C GLY A 530 5.72 26.65 1.15
N ARG A 531 5.75 25.91 2.27
CA ARG A 531 6.40 24.60 2.41
C ARG A 531 5.46 23.63 3.11
N PRO A 532 4.42 23.11 2.42
CA PRO A 532 3.30 22.40 3.03
C PRO A 532 3.64 20.97 3.50
N LEU A 533 4.58 20.86 4.43
CA LEU A 533 5.06 19.59 5.01
C LEU A 533 3.92 18.81 5.66
N GLU A 534 2.97 19.49 6.29
CA GLU A 534 1.85 18.88 6.99
C GLU A 534 0.84 18.23 6.04
N ILE A 535 0.69 18.76 4.80
CA ILE A 535 -0.07 18.10 3.74
C ILE A 535 0.62 16.79 3.37
N LEU A 536 1.94 16.82 3.15
CA LEU A 536 2.72 15.64 2.79
C LEU A 536 2.64 14.56 3.86
N ARG A 537 2.79 14.91 5.15
CA ARG A 537 2.64 13.95 6.27
C ARG A 537 1.32 13.19 6.22
N THR A 538 0.22 13.91 6.08
CA THR A 538 -1.11 13.29 6.05
C THR A 538 -1.27 12.42 4.81
N ILE A 539 -0.97 12.95 3.62
CA ILE A 539 -1.12 12.23 2.37
C ILE A 539 -0.23 10.99 2.31
N HIS A 540 1.06 11.11 2.65
CA HIS A 540 1.99 9.98 2.66
C HIS A 540 1.61 8.93 3.70
N SER A 541 0.92 9.25 4.80
CA SER A 541 0.48 8.23 5.76
C SER A 541 -0.48 7.19 5.16
N PHE A 542 -1.21 7.56 4.11
CA PHE A 542 -2.06 6.65 3.34
C PHE A 542 -1.29 5.82 2.30
N ASP A 543 -0.02 6.13 2.07
CA ASP A 543 0.81 5.50 1.03
C ASP A 543 0.17 5.54 -0.37
N PRO A 544 0.01 6.73 -0.99
CA PRO A 544 -0.69 6.86 -2.27
C PRO A 544 -0.01 6.10 -3.41
N CYS A 545 -0.82 5.41 -4.21
CA CYS A 545 -0.43 4.72 -5.44
C CYS A 545 -1.45 4.96 -6.54
N LEU A 546 -1.14 5.90 -7.42
CA LEU A 546 -2.04 6.42 -8.45
C LEU A 546 -1.49 6.13 -9.84
N ALA A 547 -1.11 4.86 -10.00
CA ALA A 547 -0.10 4.43 -10.94
C ALA A 547 -0.27 4.85 -12.40
N CYS A 548 0.81 5.43 -12.93
CA CYS A 548 1.71 4.84 -13.94
C CYS A 548 2.95 5.72 -14.22
N ALA A 549 3.81 5.21 -15.11
CA ALA A 549 4.86 5.87 -15.90
C ALA A 549 5.83 6.76 -15.13
N VAL A 550 7.09 6.34 -15.12
CA VAL A 550 8.21 7.13 -14.60
C VAL A 550 8.44 8.31 -15.55
N HIS A 551 8.00 9.51 -15.16
CA HIS A 551 8.47 10.74 -15.76
C HIS A 551 9.70 11.21 -14.98
N VAL A 552 10.83 11.33 -15.66
CA VAL A 552 12.03 11.95 -15.10
C VAL A 552 11.93 13.44 -15.40
N VAL A 553 11.64 14.23 -14.36
CA VAL A 553 11.62 15.70 -14.43
C VAL A 553 12.93 16.24 -13.87
N ASP A 554 13.47 17.30 -14.46
CA ASP A 554 14.65 17.97 -13.91
C ASP A 554 14.30 18.82 -12.66
N PRO A 555 15.30 19.30 -11.90
CA PRO A 555 15.07 20.12 -10.70
C PRO A 555 14.36 21.47 -10.95
N GLN A 556 14.19 21.88 -12.20
CA GLN A 556 13.52 23.11 -12.63
C GLN A 556 12.14 22.83 -13.25
N GLY A 557 11.67 21.58 -13.27
CA GLY A 557 10.37 21.19 -13.83
C GLY A 557 10.38 20.98 -15.35
N GLY A 558 11.56 20.91 -15.98
CA GLY A 558 11.71 20.58 -17.39
C GLY A 558 11.55 19.09 -17.69
N GLU A 559 10.82 18.75 -18.76
CA GLU A 559 10.70 17.38 -19.27
C GLU A 559 12.03 16.92 -19.87
N LEU A 560 12.68 15.91 -19.27
CA LEU A 560 14.00 15.44 -19.73
C LEU A 560 13.92 14.47 -20.92
N VAL A 561 12.92 13.60 -20.95
CA VAL A 561 12.73 12.60 -22.01
C VAL A 561 11.24 12.26 -22.16
N SER A 562 10.73 12.34 -23.40
CA SER A 562 9.41 11.85 -23.79
C SER A 562 9.58 10.55 -24.61
N VAL A 563 8.99 9.44 -24.16
CA VAL A 563 9.02 8.16 -24.91
C VAL A 563 7.62 7.88 -25.46
N LYS A 564 7.49 7.98 -26.78
CA LYS A 564 6.27 7.61 -27.50
C LYS A 564 6.33 6.10 -27.80
N VAL A 565 5.50 5.31 -27.10
CA VAL A 565 5.30 3.90 -27.44
C VAL A 565 4.33 3.86 -28.62
N LEU A 566 4.78 3.26 -29.73
CA LEU A 566 4.03 3.13 -30.99
C LEU A 566 2.85 2.18 -30.87
#